data_AF-A0A8T4RJT0-F1
#
_entry.id   AF-A0A8T4RJT0-F1
#
_cell.length_a   1.000
_cell.length_b   1.000
_cell.length_c   1.000
_cell.angle_alpha   90.00
_cell.angle_beta   90.00
_cell.angle_gamma   90.00
#
_symmetry.space_group_name_H-M   'P 1'
#
loop_
_entity.id
_entity.type
_entity.pdbx_description
1 polymer ?
#
loop_
_entity_poly.entity_id
_entity_poly.type
_entity_poly.pdbx_seq_one_letter_code
_entity_poly.pdbx_strand_id
1 'polypeptide(L)'
;MDQDTEKVLSTLAYPIPAVLGLILALVAKSQNAKFHGWQAFFWGIGLFLLNILIGWIPFFGGLFFTVIFIIWLVFSLIFAVKAWKGESFEVPLAGKLAKRVLK
;
A
#
# COMPACT_ATOMS: atom_id res chain seq x y z
N MET A 1 -17.92 -15.54 -1.40
CA MET A 1 -17.37 -14.42 -2.17
C MET A 1 -17.71 -14.72 -3.61
N ASP A 2 -18.62 -13.95 -4.19
CA ASP A 2 -19.24 -14.25 -5.47
C ASP A 2 -18.40 -13.73 -6.66
N GLN A 3 -18.80 -14.09 -7.89
CA GLN A 3 -18.11 -13.77 -9.13
C GLN A 3 -17.87 -12.26 -9.34
N ASP A 4 -18.67 -11.39 -8.71
CA ASP A 4 -18.49 -9.95 -8.77
C ASP A 4 -17.33 -9.47 -7.87
N THR A 5 -17.01 -10.19 -6.80
CA THR A 5 -15.81 -9.91 -5.98
C THR A 5 -14.52 -10.31 -6.72
N GLU A 6 -14.56 -11.36 -7.55
CA GLU A 6 -13.44 -11.76 -8.43
C GLU A 6 -13.12 -10.70 -9.49
N LYS A 7 -14.14 -10.02 -10.04
CA LYS A 7 -13.96 -8.92 -11.00
C LYS A 7 -13.43 -7.64 -10.35
N VAL A 8 -13.84 -7.36 -9.12
CA VAL A 8 -13.38 -6.19 -8.36
C VAL A 8 -11.91 -6.34 -7.94
N LEU A 9 -11.48 -7.52 -7.52
CA LEU A 9 -10.07 -7.82 -7.26
C LEU A 9 -9.20 -7.80 -8.54
N SER A 10 -9.77 -8.18 -9.68
CA SER A 10 -9.08 -8.15 -10.98
C SER A 10 -8.93 -6.74 -11.58
N THR A 11 -9.82 -5.80 -11.22
CA THR A 11 -9.79 -4.40 -11.71
C THR A 11 -8.88 -3.50 -10.85
N LEU A 12 -8.77 -3.80 -9.55
CA LEU A 12 -7.83 -3.15 -8.63
C LEU A 12 -6.37 -3.55 -8.87
N ALA A 13 -6.13 -4.47 -9.81
CA ALA A 13 -4.83 -4.98 -10.22
C ALA A 13 -3.99 -4.00 -11.06
N TYR A 14 -4.52 -2.84 -11.48
CA TYR A 14 -3.86 -1.97 -12.47
C TYR A 14 -3.19 -0.67 -11.94
N PRO A 15 -3.61 -0.02 -10.83
CA PRO A 15 -2.73 1.01 -10.24
C PRO A 15 -2.73 1.13 -8.69
N ILE A 16 -1.50 1.11 -8.13
CA ILE A 16 -1.01 1.85 -6.95
C ILE A 16 -1.64 1.46 -5.57
N PRO A 17 -0.85 0.92 -4.62
CA PRO A 17 -1.26 0.55 -3.26
C PRO A 17 -1.97 1.63 -2.45
N ALA A 18 -1.80 2.89 -2.81
CA ALA A 18 -2.59 3.99 -2.27
C ALA A 18 -4.09 3.77 -2.54
N VAL A 19 -4.51 3.78 -3.80
CA VAL A 19 -5.94 3.73 -4.16
C VAL A 19 -6.57 2.41 -3.72
N LEU A 20 -5.89 1.28 -3.95
CA LEU A 20 -6.38 -0.03 -3.55
C LEU A 20 -6.44 -0.18 -2.02
N GLY A 21 -5.42 0.28 -1.30
CA GLY A 21 -5.39 0.27 0.15
C GLY A 21 -6.56 1.07 0.75
N LEU A 22 -6.86 2.24 0.19
CA LEU A 22 -7.98 3.07 0.63
C LEU A 22 -9.32 2.38 0.42
N ILE A 23 -9.55 1.79 -0.75
CA ILE A 23 -10.79 1.06 -1.05
C ILE A 23 -10.98 -0.10 -0.06
N LEU A 24 -9.94 -0.89 0.16
CA LEU A 24 -9.99 -1.98 1.14
C LEU A 24 -10.24 -1.47 2.56
N ALA A 25 -9.61 -0.37 2.95
CA ALA A 25 -9.78 0.22 4.27
C ALA A 25 -11.24 0.61 4.57
N LEU A 26 -11.95 1.09 3.54
CA LEU A 26 -13.33 1.57 3.66
C LEU A 26 -14.36 0.45 3.52
N VAL A 27 -14.11 -0.56 2.67
CA VAL A 27 -15.08 -1.64 2.38
C VAL A 27 -14.94 -2.83 3.33
N ALA A 28 -13.74 -3.07 3.89
CA ALA A 28 -13.48 -4.22 4.74
C ALA A 28 -14.38 -4.27 5.98
N LYS A 29 -14.88 -5.46 6.30
CA LYS A 29 -15.71 -5.70 7.49
C LYS A 29 -14.88 -6.03 8.73
N SER A 30 -13.77 -6.77 8.58
CA SER A 30 -12.91 -7.14 9.70
C SER A 30 -11.92 -6.02 10.04
N GLN A 31 -11.65 -5.82 11.33
CA GLN A 31 -10.68 -4.81 11.79
C GLN A 31 -9.27 -5.05 11.24
N ASN A 32 -8.87 -6.32 11.09
CA ASN A 32 -7.59 -6.70 10.50
C ASN A 32 -7.49 -6.27 9.02
N ALA A 33 -8.54 -6.49 8.23
CA ALA A 33 -8.55 -6.07 6.82
C ALA A 33 -8.63 -4.54 6.67
N LYS A 34 -9.37 -3.84 7.55
CA LYS A 34 -9.35 -2.37 7.60
C LYS A 34 -7.96 -1.82 7.91
N PHE A 35 -7.26 -2.44 8.86
CA PHE A 35 -5.90 -2.06 9.24
C PHE A 35 -4.92 -2.24 8.08
N HIS A 36 -4.94 -3.39 7.41
CA HIS A 36 -4.09 -3.63 6.24
C HIS A 36 -4.42 -2.69 5.07
N GLY A 37 -5.69 -2.35 4.87
CA GLY A 37 -6.11 -1.34 3.90
C GLY A 37 -5.50 0.03 4.18
N TRP A 38 -5.68 0.57 5.39
CA TRP A 38 -5.10 1.87 5.77
C TRP A 38 -3.57 1.86 5.73
N GLN A 39 -2.95 0.76 6.16
CA GLN A 39 -1.50 0.60 6.10
C GLN A 39 -1.00 0.60 4.66
N ALA A 40 -1.66 -0.13 3.75
CA ALA A 40 -1.33 -0.13 2.32
C ALA A 40 -1.54 1.25 1.68
N PHE A 41 -2.59 1.99 2.09
CA PHE A 41 -2.84 3.36 1.64
C PHE A 41 -1.66 4.28 1.97
N PHE A 42 -1.28 4.35 3.25
CA PHE A 42 -0.17 5.20 3.70
C PHE A 42 1.18 4.75 3.12
N TRP A 43 1.38 3.45 2.94
CA TRP A 43 2.56 2.89 2.27
C TRP A 43 2.67 3.34 0.80
N GLY A 44 1.56 3.36 0.07
CA GLY A 44 1.51 3.85 -1.30
C GLY A 44 1.66 5.38 -1.42
N ILE A 45 0.97 6.15 -0.58
CA ILE A 45 1.08 7.61 -0.56
C ILE A 45 2.49 8.06 -0.18
N GLY A 46 3.16 7.35 0.73
CA GLY A 46 4.55 7.63 1.09
C GLY A 46 5.49 7.58 -0.12
N LEU A 47 5.33 6.58 -1.00
CA LEU A 47 6.12 6.48 -2.24
C LEU A 47 5.78 7.62 -3.22
N PHE A 48 4.50 7.97 -3.35
CA PHE A 48 4.08 9.07 -4.22
C PHE A 48 4.68 10.41 -3.79
N LEU A 49 4.62 10.73 -2.49
CA LEU A 49 5.25 11.94 -1.95
C LEU A 49 6.77 11.92 -2.11
N LEU A 50 7.40 10.76 -1.92
CA LEU A 50 8.84 10.61 -2.11
C LEU A 50 9.26 10.80 -3.57
N ASN A 51 8.46 10.33 -4.53
CA ASN A 51 8.67 10.62 -5.96
C ASN A 51 8.63 12.13 -6.21
N ILE A 52 7.60 12.81 -5.72
CA ILE A 52 7.47 14.26 -5.87
C ILE A 52 8.71 14.97 -5.32
N LEU A 53 9.27 14.55 -4.18
CA LEU A 53 10.46 15.19 -3.60
C LEU A 53 11.73 14.91 -4.41
N ILE A 54 11.94 13.66 -4.83
CA ILE A 54 13.16 13.24 -5.54
C ILE A 54 13.18 13.75 -6.98
N GLY A 55 12.01 13.94 -7.60
CA GLY A 55 11.89 14.44 -8.98
C GLY A 55 12.49 15.83 -9.22
N TRP A 56 12.74 16.61 -8.15
CA TRP A 56 13.36 17.93 -8.25
C TRP A 56 14.88 17.87 -8.31
N ILE A 57 15.49 16.70 -8.08
CA ILE A 57 16.95 16.51 -8.12
C ILE A 57 17.36 16.28 -9.58
N PRO A 58 18.05 17.23 -10.23
CA PRO A 58 18.47 17.08 -11.62
C PRO A 58 19.49 15.94 -11.77
N PHE A 59 19.50 15.29 -12.93
CA PHE A 59 20.41 14.19 -13.33
C PHE A 59 20.33 12.88 -12.53
N PHE A 60 20.14 12.93 -11.20
CA PHE A 60 20.14 11.74 -10.34
C PHE A 60 18.76 11.32 -9.83
N GLY A 61 17.75 12.19 -9.89
CA GLY A 61 16.42 11.91 -9.35
C GLY A 61 15.78 10.63 -9.93
N GLY A 62 15.97 10.39 -11.24
CA GLY A 62 15.46 9.19 -11.90
C GLY A 62 16.08 7.89 -11.36
N LEU A 63 17.40 7.82 -11.26
CA LEU A 63 18.11 6.62 -10.77
C LEU A 63 17.76 6.33 -9.31
N PHE A 64 17.75 7.35 -8.44
CA PHE A 64 17.35 7.19 -7.05
C PHE A 64 15.91 6.71 -6.92
N PHE A 65 14.98 7.29 -7.71
CA PHE A 65 13.60 6.86 -7.71
C PHE A 65 13.46 5.38 -8.14
N THR A 66 14.17 4.93 -9.17
CA THR A 66 14.13 3.53 -9.60
C THR A 66 14.56 2.57 -8.49
N VAL A 67 15.66 2.85 -7.79
CA VAL A 67 16.14 1.99 -6.69
C VAL A 67 15.12 1.95 -5.55
N ILE A 68 14.60 3.12 -5.15
CA ILE A 68 13.59 3.23 -4.09
C ILE A 68 12.31 2.50 -4.48
N PHE A 69 11.87 2.63 -5.74
CA PHE A 69 10.68 1.98 -6.26
C PHE A 69 10.81 0.46 -6.19
N ILE A 70 11.97 -0.09 -6.57
CA ILE A 70 12.23 -1.54 -6.50
C ILE A 70 12.18 -2.02 -5.05
N ILE A 71 12.84 -1.32 -4.12
CA ILE A 71 12.81 -1.67 -2.69
C ILE A 71 11.37 -1.65 -2.17
N TRP A 72 10.63 -0.57 -2.48
CA TRP A 72 9.24 -0.43 -2.09
C TRP A 72 8.35 -1.54 -2.68
N LEU A 73 8.59 -1.94 -3.93
CA LEU A 73 7.84 -3.00 -4.60
C LEU A 73 8.08 -4.35 -3.93
N VAL A 74 9.35 -4.68 -3.63
CA VAL A 74 9.71 -5.91 -2.90
C VAL A 74 9.02 -5.99 -1.55
N PHE A 75 9.07 -4.91 -0.76
CA PHE A 75 8.36 -4.86 0.52
C PHE A 75 6.84 -4.94 0.35
N SER A 76 6.26 -4.29 -0.66
CA SER A 76 4.82 -4.38 -0.95
C SER A 76 4.39 -5.83 -1.18
N LEU A 77 5.18 -6.60 -1.92
CA LEU A 77 4.92 -8.01 -2.17
C LEU A 77 5.03 -8.84 -0.89
N ILE A 78 6.07 -8.61 -0.06
CA ILE A 78 6.22 -9.27 1.23
C ILE A 78 5.00 -8.99 2.12
N PHE A 79 4.56 -7.73 2.17
CA PHE A 79 3.40 -7.31 2.97
C PHE A 79 2.11 -7.95 2.48
N ALA A 80 1.90 -8.00 1.16
CA ALA A 80 0.75 -8.68 0.57
C ALA A 80 0.72 -10.17 0.92
N VAL A 81 1.85 -10.87 0.84
CA VAL A 81 1.95 -12.30 1.21
C VAL A 81 1.66 -12.53 2.69
N LYS A 82 2.21 -11.69 3.58
CA LYS A 82 1.93 -11.78 5.02
C LYS A 82 0.45 -11.52 5.33
N ALA A 83 -0.14 -10.51 4.71
CA ALA A 83 -1.56 -10.21 4.86
C ALA A 83 -2.46 -11.33 4.32
N TRP A 84 -2.07 -11.95 3.20
CA TRP A 84 -2.75 -13.12 2.63
C TRP A 84 -2.74 -14.32 3.58
N LYS A 85 -1.63 -14.54 4.30
CA LYS A 85 -1.52 -15.57 5.35
C LYS A 85 -2.32 -15.24 6.61
N GLY A 86 -2.99 -14.10 6.66
CA GLY A 86 -3.74 -13.63 7.82
C GLY A 86 -2.87 -13.04 8.92
N GLU A 87 -1.57 -12.83 8.68
CA GLU A 87 -0.67 -12.27 9.68
C GLU A 87 -0.99 -10.79 9.92
N SER A 88 -1.07 -10.41 11.20
CA SER A 88 -1.10 -9.00 11.60
C SER A 88 0.33 -8.52 11.82
N PHE A 89 0.80 -7.58 11.01
CA PHE A 89 2.11 -6.97 11.13
C PHE A 89 2.01 -5.46 10.89
N GLU A 90 2.87 -4.71 11.56
CA GLU A 90 2.89 -3.26 11.47
C GLU A 90 4.10 -2.77 10.69
N VAL A 91 3.85 -2.00 9.63
CA VAL A 91 4.90 -1.23 8.94
C VAL A 91 5.21 0.01 9.79
N PRO A 92 6.48 0.30 10.15
CA PRO A 92 6.82 1.25 11.21
C PRO A 92 6.18 2.65 11.12
N LEU A 93 5.96 3.19 9.91
CA LEU A 93 5.30 4.47 9.70
C LEU A 93 3.84 4.29 9.26
N ALA A 94 3.62 3.54 8.19
CA ALA A 94 2.30 3.34 7.60
C ALA A 94 1.31 2.64 8.55
N GLY A 95 1.78 1.66 9.32
CA GLY A 95 0.99 0.95 10.31
C GLY A 95 0.65 1.80 11.54
N LYS A 96 1.58 2.66 11.99
CA LYS A 96 1.28 3.64 13.05
C LYS A 96 0.19 4.62 12.63
N LEU A 97 0.27 5.11 11.38
CA LEU A 97 -0.75 5.99 10.81
C LEU A 97 -2.10 5.26 10.67
N ALA A 98 -2.10 4.02 10.19
CA ALA A 98 -3.30 3.18 10.11
C ALA A 98 -3.98 2.98 11.47
N LYS A 99 -3.21 2.70 12.52
CA LYS A 99 -3.73 2.58 13.90
C LYS A 99 -4.35 3.88 14.40
N ARG A 100 -3.82 5.05 14.03
CA ARG A 100 -4.39 6.35 14.43
C ARG A 100 -5.74 6.62 13.77
N VAL A 101 -5.95 6.14 12.55
CA VAL A 101 -7.22 6.31 11.83
C VAL A 101 -8.30 5.35 12.35
N LEU A 102 -7.91 4.18 12.85
CA LEU A 102 -8.83 3.15 13.34
C LEU A 102 -9.11 3.21 14.85
N LYS A 103 -8.47 4.13 15.56
CA LYS A 103 -8.83 4.48 16.95
C LYS A 103 -10.08 5.35 16.95
#